data_AF-A0A268AB04-F1
#
_entry.id   AF-A0A268AB04-F1
#
_cell.length_a   1.000
_cell.length_b   1.000
_cell.length_c   1.000
_cell.angle_alpha   90.00
_cell.angle_beta   90.00
_cell.angle_gamma   90.00
#
_symmetry.space_group_name_H-M   'P 1'
#
loop_
_entity.id
_entity.type
_entity.pdbx_description
1 polymer ?
#
loop_
_entity_poly.entity_id
_entity_poly.type
_entity_poly.pdbx_seq_one_letter_code
_entity_poly.pdbx_strand_id
1 'polypeptide(L)'
;MPTEAVYHHLTPQTYMRAWKHGKSSVYIVKKRHVGTGESINTKKIAGIDNYHSLRAGAAYRTEDDCDLFFEPLKDYIVKIGNQIEKNTLTLNKKFYDFENWDIYDDNGKVIDEEKKNLLKKDILNIHVKDIEEAWNRKYENYWNSVNQTIKDLISTIDKNTTCVPATKREELIRFMVSLEWRTKPYHPALLKVFDFVMNKVFDFKSIDIPEDERLYPFLETAYDEMAHSIVLKLYRDFLNGKGHIMNEANEFINNKTLVLLLAPPNKEFLTSDNPVCRFENQNGILEYIFPINPKVACSVVNGNIQQAYQLRNLTTKEIAFYNTKLKDNCYESYILREQNLSLYF
;
A
#
# COMPACT_ATOMS: atom_id res chain seq x y z
N MET A 1 14.34 6.01 -15.83
CA MET A 1 13.78 7.36 -15.67
C MET A 1 12.89 7.33 -14.45
N PRO A 2 12.97 8.35 -13.57
CA PRO A 2 12.08 8.45 -12.42
C PRO A 2 10.61 8.48 -12.86
N THR A 3 9.70 8.00 -12.00
CA THR A 3 8.27 8.00 -12.32
C THR A 3 7.67 9.40 -12.22
N GLU A 4 6.85 9.78 -13.20
CA GLU A 4 6.06 11.02 -13.16
C GLU A 4 4.66 10.80 -12.55
N ALA A 5 4.33 9.56 -12.17
CA ALA A 5 3.02 9.24 -11.59
C ALA A 5 2.72 10.09 -10.36
N VAL A 6 1.52 10.66 -10.31
CA VAL A 6 1.01 11.42 -9.15
C VAL A 6 0.04 10.53 -8.38
N TYR A 7 -0.94 9.94 -9.07
CA TYR A 7 -1.89 9.03 -8.44
C TYR A 7 -1.25 7.65 -8.18
N HIS A 8 -0.99 7.35 -6.90
CA HIS A 8 -0.35 6.11 -6.47
C HIS A 8 -1.38 5.10 -5.99
N HIS A 9 -1.40 3.92 -6.62
CA HIS A 9 -2.34 2.86 -6.28
C HIS A 9 -1.94 2.16 -4.97
N LEU A 10 -2.84 2.10 -4.00
CA LEU A 10 -2.72 1.26 -2.81
C LEU A 10 -2.92 -0.21 -3.18
N THR A 11 -3.98 -0.49 -3.96
CA THR A 11 -4.17 -1.78 -4.61
C THR A 11 -3.81 -1.67 -6.10
N PRO A 12 -2.76 -2.37 -6.56
CA PRO A 12 -2.17 -2.09 -7.87
C PRO A 12 -3.08 -2.52 -9.03
N GLN A 13 -3.00 -1.78 -10.14
CA GLN A 13 -3.79 -2.08 -11.34
C GLN A 13 -3.47 -3.44 -11.96
N THR A 14 -2.25 -3.93 -11.77
CA THR A 14 -1.85 -5.28 -12.21
C THR A 14 -2.65 -6.35 -11.47
N TYR A 15 -2.91 -6.16 -10.18
CA TYR A 15 -3.81 -7.01 -9.41
C TYR A 15 -5.25 -6.93 -9.89
N MET A 16 -5.78 -5.71 -10.01
CA MET A 16 -7.16 -5.48 -10.45
C MET A 16 -7.47 -6.01 -11.86
N ARG A 17 -6.44 -6.31 -12.66
CA ARG A 17 -6.59 -6.83 -14.03
C ARG A 17 -7.47 -8.08 -14.09
N ALA A 18 -7.41 -8.95 -13.09
CA ALA A 18 -8.19 -10.19 -13.09
C ALA A 18 -9.71 -9.97 -12.94
N TRP A 19 -10.13 -8.81 -12.45
CA TRP A 19 -11.54 -8.42 -12.28
C TRP A 19 -12.02 -7.42 -13.33
N LYS A 20 -11.16 -7.04 -14.29
CA LYS A 20 -11.57 -6.10 -15.34
C LYS A 20 -12.67 -6.68 -16.21
N HIS A 21 -13.64 -5.85 -16.54
CA HIS A 21 -14.53 -6.02 -17.68
C HIS A 21 -14.17 -5.01 -18.78
N GLY A 22 -14.38 -5.39 -20.04
CA GLY A 22 -13.94 -4.59 -21.18
C GLY A 22 -12.41 -4.38 -21.17
N LYS A 23 -11.96 -3.17 -21.52
CA LYS A 23 -10.52 -2.86 -21.66
C LYS A 23 -9.83 -2.49 -20.34
N SER A 24 -10.52 -1.80 -19.43
CA SER A 24 -9.86 -1.15 -18.28
C SER A 24 -10.77 -0.82 -17.09
N SER A 25 -11.99 -1.35 -17.04
CA SER A 25 -12.96 -0.99 -16.00
C SER A 25 -13.28 -2.16 -15.09
N VAL A 26 -13.74 -1.86 -13.89
CA VAL A 26 -14.28 -2.81 -12.91
C VAL A 26 -15.63 -2.30 -12.42
N TYR A 27 -16.45 -3.18 -11.83
CA TYR A 27 -17.65 -2.74 -11.13
C TYR A 27 -17.34 -2.52 -9.66
N ILE A 28 -17.54 -1.30 -9.16
CA ILE A 28 -17.25 -0.91 -7.78
C ILE A 28 -18.56 -0.77 -7.00
N VAL A 29 -18.63 -1.42 -5.85
CA VAL A 29 -19.75 -1.28 -4.92
C VAL A 29 -19.23 -0.67 -3.63
N LYS A 30 -19.74 0.51 -3.27
CA LYS A 30 -19.38 1.18 -2.02
C LYS A 30 -19.72 0.31 -0.82
N LYS A 31 -18.88 0.34 0.20
CA LYS A 31 -19.07 -0.37 1.47
C LYS A 31 -20.44 -0.01 2.03
N ARG A 32 -21.15 -1.01 2.56
CA ARG A 32 -22.54 -0.92 3.06
C ARG A 32 -23.61 -0.62 2.01
N HIS A 33 -23.26 -0.42 0.74
CA HIS A 33 -24.24 -0.31 -0.32
C HIS A 33 -24.73 -1.70 -0.76
N VAL A 34 -25.98 -1.78 -1.21
CA VAL A 34 -26.59 -3.00 -1.75
C VAL A 34 -26.79 -2.81 -3.25
N GLY A 35 -26.18 -3.67 -4.06
CA GLY A 35 -26.32 -3.62 -5.51
C GLY A 35 -25.10 -4.16 -6.24
N THR A 36 -25.10 -3.95 -7.55
CA THR A 36 -24.07 -4.44 -8.48
C THR A 36 -23.00 -3.39 -8.79
N GLY A 37 -23.13 -2.17 -8.25
CA GLY A 37 -22.12 -1.12 -8.36
C GLY A 37 -22.10 -0.40 -9.70
N GLU A 38 -21.19 0.55 -9.84
CA GLU A 38 -20.97 1.32 -11.07
C GLU A 38 -19.68 0.92 -11.77
N SER A 39 -19.61 1.12 -13.08
CA SER A 39 -18.38 0.84 -13.84
C SER A 39 -17.40 1.99 -13.70
N ILE A 40 -16.20 1.70 -13.25
CA ILE A 40 -15.13 2.70 -13.05
C ILE A 40 -13.80 2.21 -13.64
N ASN A 41 -13.04 3.15 -14.19
CA ASN A 41 -11.72 2.85 -14.73
C ASN A 41 -10.74 2.53 -13.60
N THR A 42 -9.97 1.44 -13.72
CA THR A 42 -9.02 1.03 -12.67
C THR A 42 -7.93 2.07 -12.38
N LYS A 43 -7.66 3.00 -13.31
CA LYS A 43 -6.72 4.10 -13.08
C LYS A 43 -7.20 5.12 -12.04
N LYS A 44 -8.49 5.13 -11.70
CA LYS A 44 -9.14 6.16 -10.87
C LYS A 44 -9.63 5.65 -9.50
N ILE A 45 -9.23 4.46 -9.08
CA ILE A 45 -9.68 3.84 -7.82
C ILE A 45 -8.51 3.30 -7.01
N ALA A 46 -8.77 3.01 -5.73
CA ALA A 46 -7.84 2.36 -4.81
C ALA A 46 -6.44 2.98 -4.81
N GLY A 47 -6.36 4.31 -4.81
CA GLY A 47 -5.13 5.08 -4.85
C GLY A 47 -5.32 6.48 -4.30
N ILE A 48 -4.21 7.13 -3.99
CA ILE A 48 -4.16 8.46 -3.39
C ILE A 48 -2.99 9.21 -4.06
N ASP A 49 -3.19 10.49 -4.38
CA ASP A 49 -2.15 11.32 -4.99
C ASP A 49 -0.94 11.44 -4.05
N ASN A 50 0.24 11.19 -4.60
CA ASN A 50 1.54 11.25 -3.94
C ASN A 50 1.66 10.38 -2.67
N TYR A 51 0.84 9.32 -2.54
CA TYR A 51 0.84 8.48 -1.33
C TYR A 51 2.17 7.80 -1.03
N HIS A 52 2.95 7.42 -2.03
CA HIS A 52 4.29 6.83 -1.83
C HIS A 52 5.42 7.87 -1.92
N SER A 53 5.10 9.17 -1.95
CA SER A 53 6.09 10.23 -2.15
C SER A 53 6.59 10.82 -0.83
N LEU A 54 7.88 11.11 -0.80
CA LEU A 54 8.51 11.91 0.25
C LEU A 54 8.78 13.32 -0.28
N ARG A 55 8.64 14.32 0.59
CA ARG A 55 8.97 15.72 0.30
C ARG A 55 9.56 16.40 1.53
N ALA A 56 10.13 17.58 1.36
CA ALA A 56 10.68 18.38 2.45
C ALA A 56 9.70 18.55 3.61
N GLY A 57 10.20 18.43 4.84
CA GLY A 57 9.40 18.49 6.06
C GLY A 57 8.91 17.13 6.55
N ALA A 58 8.99 16.06 5.75
CA ALA A 58 8.56 14.72 6.17
C ALA A 58 9.31 14.24 7.43
N ALA A 59 8.59 13.56 8.34
CA ALA A 59 9.18 13.01 9.57
C ALA A 59 10.08 11.80 9.30
N TYR A 60 9.81 11.03 8.24
CA TYR A 60 10.73 10.01 7.74
C TYR A 60 11.42 10.48 6.46
N ARG A 61 12.75 10.33 6.41
CA ARG A 61 13.64 10.71 5.30
C ARG A 61 15.06 10.20 5.56
N THR A 62 15.85 10.01 4.52
CA THR A 62 17.31 9.81 4.57
C THR A 62 18.04 11.14 4.33
N GLU A 63 19.37 11.13 4.47
CA GLU A 63 20.20 12.27 4.09
C GLU A 63 20.12 12.52 2.58
N ASP A 64 20.23 11.47 1.76
CA ASP A 64 20.05 11.56 0.30
C ASP A 64 18.71 12.18 -0.10
N ASP A 65 17.61 11.86 0.60
CA ASP A 65 16.30 12.50 0.34
C ASP A 65 16.38 14.01 0.61
N CYS A 66 16.97 14.40 1.73
CA CYS A 66 17.13 15.81 2.12
C CYS A 66 18.05 16.58 1.17
N ASP A 67 19.14 15.96 0.72
CA ASP A 67 20.04 16.56 -0.26
C ASP A 67 19.30 16.88 -1.56
N LEU A 68 18.43 15.97 -2.01
CA LEU A 68 17.54 16.25 -3.15
C LEU A 68 16.58 17.40 -2.86
N PHE A 69 15.92 17.41 -1.70
CA PHE A 69 14.96 18.47 -1.34
C PHE A 69 15.58 19.86 -1.32
N PHE A 70 16.81 19.98 -0.79
CA PHE A 70 17.48 21.26 -0.57
C PHE A 70 18.51 21.61 -1.64
N GLU A 71 18.61 20.85 -2.72
CA GLU A 71 19.39 21.20 -3.92
C GLU A 71 19.12 22.65 -4.43
N PRO A 72 17.88 23.20 -4.40
CA PRO A 72 17.63 24.59 -4.75
C PRO A 72 18.41 25.62 -3.90
N LEU A 73 18.89 25.24 -2.72
CA LEU A 73 19.64 26.09 -1.79
C LEU A 73 21.16 25.91 -1.91
N LYS A 74 21.69 25.06 -2.80
CA LYS A 74 23.12 24.71 -2.83
C LYS A 74 24.07 25.90 -3.00
N ASP A 75 23.62 26.93 -3.71
CA ASP A 75 24.39 28.14 -4.03
C ASP A 75 24.09 29.28 -3.03
N TYR A 76 23.32 29.01 -1.98
CA TYR A 76 22.92 29.98 -0.96
C TYR A 76 23.54 29.66 0.39
N ILE A 77 23.69 30.69 1.22
CA ILE A 77 24.04 30.52 2.63
C ILE A 77 22.75 30.61 3.44
N VAL A 78 22.39 29.52 4.11
CA VAL A 78 21.22 29.49 5.00
C VAL A 78 21.67 29.72 6.43
N LYS A 79 21.05 30.68 7.12
CA LYS A 79 21.18 30.85 8.57
C LYS A 79 19.85 30.61 9.25
N ILE A 80 19.89 29.83 10.32
CA ILE A 80 18.75 29.58 11.20
C ILE A 80 19.11 30.15 12.57
N GLY A 81 18.52 31.29 12.91
CA GLY A 81 19.03 32.14 13.99
C GLY A 81 20.46 32.60 13.67
N ASN A 82 21.39 32.41 14.61
CA ASN A 82 22.77 32.88 14.46
C ASN A 82 23.75 31.85 13.86
N GLN A 83 23.25 30.70 13.38
CA GLN A 83 24.09 29.61 12.88
C GLN A 83 23.89 29.39 11.39
N ILE A 84 25.00 29.30 10.66
CA ILE A 84 25.00 28.82 9.27
C ILE A 84 24.69 27.32 9.30
N GLU A 85 23.62 26.92 8.63
CA GLU A 85 23.21 25.52 8.55
C GLU A 85 23.48 24.98 7.16
N LYS A 86 24.28 23.91 7.10
CA LYS A 86 24.63 23.20 5.85
C LYS A 86 24.10 21.77 5.84
N ASN A 87 23.71 21.25 7.00
CA ASN A 87 23.21 19.89 7.13
C ASN A 87 21.73 19.85 6.70
N THR A 88 21.47 19.16 5.59
CA THR A 88 20.15 19.05 4.97
C THR A 88 19.14 18.32 5.85
N LEU A 89 19.57 17.40 6.72
CA LEU A 89 18.70 16.79 7.73
C LEU A 89 18.21 17.83 8.75
N THR A 90 19.07 18.76 9.18
CA THR A 90 18.67 19.85 10.07
C THR A 90 17.74 20.83 9.37
N LEU A 91 18.03 21.18 8.10
CA LEU A 91 17.12 21.97 7.27
C LEU A 91 15.73 21.32 7.21
N ASN A 92 15.64 20.02 6.91
CA ASN A 92 14.35 19.30 6.90
C ASN A 92 13.66 19.32 8.26
N LYS A 93 14.39 19.15 9.37
CA LYS A 93 13.82 19.15 10.72
C LYS A 93 13.19 20.50 11.07
N LYS A 94 13.72 21.60 10.55
CA LYS A 94 13.28 22.96 10.84
C LYS A 94 12.47 23.58 9.70
N PHE A 95 12.08 22.80 8.69
CA PHE A 95 11.44 23.32 7.49
C PHE A 95 10.06 23.92 7.76
N TYR A 96 9.38 23.51 8.84
CA TYR A 96 8.15 24.15 9.31
C TYR A 96 8.35 25.65 9.64
N ASP A 97 9.60 26.07 9.90
CA ASP A 97 9.99 27.42 10.28
C ASP A 97 10.71 28.17 9.14
N PHE A 98 10.54 27.74 7.89
CA PHE A 98 11.26 28.28 6.73
C PHE A 98 11.13 29.81 6.58
N GLU A 99 9.98 30.38 6.97
CA GLU A 99 9.74 31.82 6.92
C GLU A 99 10.70 32.62 7.82
N ASN A 100 11.28 32.00 8.85
CA ASN A 100 12.21 32.64 9.77
C ASN A 100 13.68 32.40 9.42
N TRP A 101 13.98 31.77 8.28
CA TRP A 101 15.35 31.55 7.82
C TRP A 101 15.91 32.79 7.12
N ASP A 102 17.15 33.14 7.42
CA ASP A 102 17.90 34.16 6.68
C ASP A 102 18.70 33.49 5.56
N ILE A 103 18.37 33.79 4.30
CA ILE A 103 19.01 33.19 3.13
C ILE A 103 19.80 34.27 2.38
N TYR A 104 21.08 34.00 2.14
CA TYR A 104 21.98 34.93 1.45
C TYR A 104 22.40 34.37 0.10
N ASP A 105 22.51 35.25 -0.89
CA ASP A 105 23.10 34.93 -2.19
C ASP A 105 24.63 34.78 -2.13
N ASP A 106 25.24 34.48 -3.27
CA ASP A 106 26.68 34.33 -3.47
C ASP A 106 27.47 35.63 -3.19
N ASN A 107 26.81 36.79 -3.23
CA ASN A 107 27.37 38.09 -2.89
C ASN A 107 27.22 38.42 -1.39
N GLY A 108 26.65 37.51 -0.59
CA GLY A 108 26.42 37.69 0.84
C GLY A 108 25.28 38.67 1.16
N LYS A 109 24.40 38.96 0.19
CA LYS A 109 23.22 39.80 0.38
C LYS A 109 22.01 38.92 0.73
N VAL A 110 21.21 39.35 1.70
CA VAL A 110 19.94 38.69 2.03
C VAL A 110 19.01 38.77 0.82
N ILE A 111 18.46 37.63 0.40
CA ILE A 111 17.49 37.57 -0.69
C ILE A 111 16.15 38.17 -0.25
N ASP A 112 15.38 38.70 -1.19
CA ASP A 112 14.04 39.20 -0.89
C ASP A 112 13.01 38.07 -0.66
N GLU A 113 11.86 38.45 -0.12
CA GLU A 113 10.77 37.52 0.20
C GLU A 113 10.18 36.86 -1.04
N GLU A 114 10.17 37.52 -2.20
CA GLU A 114 9.68 36.90 -3.44
C GLU A 114 10.58 35.73 -3.84
N LYS A 115 11.90 35.94 -3.83
CA LYS A 115 12.89 34.90 -4.13
C LYS A 115 12.85 33.77 -3.11
N LYS A 116 12.70 34.09 -1.82
CA LYS A 116 12.56 33.10 -0.74
C LYS A 116 11.32 32.23 -0.91
N ASN A 117 10.18 32.83 -1.26
CA ASN A 117 8.95 32.11 -1.56
C ASN A 117 9.08 31.19 -2.79
N LEU A 118 9.79 31.64 -3.83
CA LEU A 118 10.10 30.80 -4.99
C LEU A 118 10.97 29.59 -4.59
N LEU A 119 12.00 29.78 -3.77
CA LEU A 119 12.83 28.68 -3.27
C LEU A 119 12.02 27.68 -2.44
N LYS A 120 11.14 28.17 -1.55
CA LYS A 120 10.24 27.30 -0.77
C LYS A 120 9.37 26.45 -1.68
N LYS A 121 8.80 27.06 -2.72
CA LYS A 121 7.98 26.38 -3.72
C LYS A 121 8.79 25.34 -4.50
N ASP A 122 10.00 25.67 -4.92
CA ASP A 122 10.89 24.76 -5.65
C ASP A 122 11.26 23.55 -4.79
N ILE A 123 11.57 23.75 -3.50
CA ILE A 123 11.82 22.70 -2.52
C ILE A 123 10.58 21.80 -2.35
N LEU A 124 9.40 22.39 -2.17
CA LEU A 124 8.14 21.64 -1.98
C LEU A 124 7.68 20.86 -3.22
N ASN A 125 8.11 21.29 -4.42
CA ASN A 125 7.82 20.58 -5.68
C ASN A 125 8.71 19.35 -5.90
N ILE A 126 9.76 19.16 -5.07
CA ILE A 126 10.63 17.99 -5.17
C ILE A 126 9.98 16.83 -4.41
N HIS A 127 9.50 15.86 -5.18
CA HIS A 127 8.94 14.61 -4.65
C HIS A 127 9.89 13.45 -4.94
N VAL A 128 10.40 12.81 -3.89
CA VAL A 128 11.13 11.54 -4.02
C VAL A 128 10.09 10.41 -4.14
N LYS A 129 10.15 9.66 -5.25
CA LYS A 129 9.16 8.63 -5.64
C LYS A 129 9.76 7.22 -5.75
N ASP A 130 10.89 6.99 -5.08
CA ASP A 130 11.62 5.71 -5.14
C ASP A 130 10.79 4.53 -4.64
N ILE A 131 9.91 4.74 -3.65
CA ILE A 131 8.99 3.72 -3.12
C ILE A 131 8.02 3.25 -4.21
N GLU A 132 7.38 4.17 -4.95
CA GLU A 132 6.47 3.86 -6.06
C GLU A 132 7.20 3.07 -7.17
N GLU A 133 8.38 3.54 -7.56
CA GLU A 133 9.20 2.88 -8.58
C GLU A 133 9.61 1.47 -8.15
N ALA A 134 10.00 1.31 -6.89
CA ALA A 134 10.42 0.04 -6.35
C ALA A 134 9.25 -0.94 -6.21
N TRP A 135 8.04 -0.48 -5.86
CA TRP A 135 6.83 -1.31 -5.88
C TRP A 135 6.60 -1.91 -7.27
N ASN A 136 6.58 -1.03 -8.28
CA ASN A 136 6.39 -1.43 -9.66
C ASN A 136 7.46 -2.45 -10.11
N ARG A 137 8.73 -2.11 -9.88
CA ARG A 137 9.88 -2.91 -10.30
C ARG A 137 9.96 -4.27 -9.59
N LYS A 138 9.70 -4.34 -8.29
CA LYS A 138 9.97 -5.55 -7.49
C LYS A 138 8.78 -6.50 -7.39
N TYR A 139 7.55 -5.98 -7.43
CA TYR A 139 6.37 -6.78 -7.12
C TYR A 139 5.29 -6.69 -8.21
N GLU A 140 4.91 -5.49 -8.65
CA GLU A 140 3.71 -5.34 -9.49
C GLU A 140 3.89 -5.82 -10.92
N ASN A 141 5.05 -5.57 -11.54
CA ASN A 141 5.33 -5.99 -12.93
C ASN A 141 5.28 -7.52 -13.10
N TYR A 142 5.61 -8.27 -12.05
CA TYR A 142 5.64 -9.74 -12.09
C TYR A 142 4.31 -10.38 -11.70
N TRP A 143 3.38 -9.63 -11.09
CA TRP A 143 2.13 -10.19 -10.57
C TRP A 143 1.31 -10.95 -11.62
N ASN A 144 1.20 -10.41 -12.83
CA ASN A 144 0.45 -11.08 -13.90
C ASN A 144 1.06 -12.44 -14.26
N SER A 145 2.39 -12.58 -14.19
CA SER A 145 3.06 -13.86 -14.41
C SER A 145 2.77 -14.85 -13.29
N VAL A 146 2.78 -14.40 -12.02
CA VAL A 146 2.40 -15.23 -10.86
C VAL A 146 0.97 -15.75 -11.01
N ASN A 147 0.00 -14.85 -11.26
CA ASN A 147 -1.40 -15.21 -11.45
C ASN A 147 -1.59 -16.19 -12.62
N GLN A 148 -0.95 -15.93 -13.76
CA GLN A 148 -1.04 -16.80 -14.93
C GLN A 148 -0.44 -18.19 -14.65
N THR A 149 0.70 -18.26 -13.95
CA THR A 149 1.35 -19.53 -13.58
C THR A 149 0.44 -20.38 -12.69
N ILE A 150 -0.20 -19.77 -11.69
CA ILE A 150 -1.13 -20.45 -10.80
C ILE A 150 -2.38 -20.90 -11.56
N LYS A 151 -2.91 -20.06 -12.45
CA LYS A 151 -4.05 -20.39 -13.30
C LYS A 151 -3.75 -21.60 -14.22
N ASP A 152 -2.59 -21.61 -14.86
CA ASP A 152 -2.19 -22.69 -15.77
C ASP A 152 -1.97 -24.00 -15.01
N LEU A 153 -1.33 -23.92 -13.82
CA LEU A 153 -1.18 -25.05 -12.92
C LEU A 153 -2.52 -25.67 -12.54
N ILE A 154 -3.53 -24.85 -12.21
CA ILE A 154 -4.86 -25.35 -11.83
C ILE A 154 -5.66 -25.85 -13.04
N SER A 155 -5.41 -25.33 -14.24
CA SER A 155 -6.16 -25.74 -15.44
C SER A 155 -5.81 -27.14 -15.94
N THR A 156 -4.66 -27.70 -15.52
CA THR A 156 -4.08 -28.94 -16.05
C THR A 156 -4.22 -30.13 -15.10
N ILE A 157 -4.77 -29.93 -13.90
CA ILE A 157 -4.86 -30.96 -12.86
C ILE A 157 -6.17 -31.75 -12.92
N ASP A 158 -6.11 -33.00 -12.47
CA ASP A 158 -7.28 -33.86 -12.33
C ASP A 158 -8.18 -33.39 -11.18
N LYS A 159 -9.48 -33.70 -11.27
CA LYS A 159 -10.46 -33.34 -10.22
C LYS A 159 -10.13 -33.91 -8.84
N ASN A 160 -9.38 -35.00 -8.78
CA ASN A 160 -9.00 -35.69 -7.54
C ASN A 160 -7.65 -35.20 -6.98
N THR A 161 -6.96 -34.28 -7.66
CA THR A 161 -5.69 -33.72 -7.18
C THR A 161 -5.92 -32.89 -5.92
N THR A 162 -5.24 -33.25 -4.84
CA THR A 162 -5.34 -32.57 -3.54
C THR A 162 -4.16 -31.63 -3.25
N CYS A 163 -3.06 -31.77 -3.98
CA CYS A 163 -1.86 -30.95 -3.84
C CYS A 163 -1.18 -30.73 -5.19
N VAL A 164 -0.54 -29.59 -5.37
CA VAL A 164 0.28 -29.25 -6.55
C VAL A 164 1.59 -28.60 -6.12
N PRO A 165 2.65 -28.64 -6.94
CA PRO A 165 3.89 -27.94 -6.64
C PRO A 165 3.67 -26.45 -6.31
N ALA A 166 4.36 -25.96 -5.28
CA ALA A 166 4.22 -24.58 -4.81
C ALA A 166 4.99 -23.56 -5.68
N THR A 167 4.74 -23.57 -6.99
CA THR A 167 5.40 -22.65 -7.93
C THR A 167 5.03 -21.20 -7.61
N LYS A 168 6.01 -20.29 -7.67
CA LYS A 168 5.84 -18.85 -7.34
C LYS A 168 5.34 -18.55 -5.91
N ARG A 169 5.53 -19.48 -4.96
CA ARG A 169 5.02 -19.34 -3.59
C ARG A 169 5.57 -18.14 -2.84
N GLU A 170 6.88 -17.92 -2.90
CA GLU A 170 7.48 -16.77 -2.22
C GLU A 170 6.99 -15.45 -2.83
N GLU A 171 6.91 -15.37 -4.15
CA GLU A 171 6.39 -14.18 -4.84
C GLU A 171 4.92 -13.92 -4.49
N LEU A 172 4.08 -14.96 -4.43
CA LEU A 172 2.68 -14.85 -3.99
C LEU A 172 2.58 -14.33 -2.55
N ILE A 173 3.35 -14.90 -1.61
CA ILE A 173 3.33 -14.50 -0.21
C ILE A 173 3.82 -13.07 -0.03
N ARG A 174 4.96 -12.71 -0.64
CA ARG A 174 5.50 -11.35 -0.56
C ARG A 174 4.52 -10.35 -1.15
N PHE A 175 3.87 -10.66 -2.27
CA PHE A 175 2.86 -9.79 -2.87
C PHE A 175 1.66 -9.61 -1.94
N MET A 176 1.08 -10.71 -1.43
CA MET A 176 -0.04 -10.70 -0.50
C MET A 176 0.27 -9.88 0.77
N VAL A 177 1.37 -10.19 1.46
CA VAL A 177 1.77 -9.46 2.68
C VAL A 177 2.00 -7.98 2.35
N SER A 178 2.67 -7.68 1.24
CA SER A 178 2.90 -6.28 0.85
C SER A 178 1.60 -5.52 0.60
N LEU A 179 0.60 -6.18 0.02
CA LEU A 179 -0.67 -5.58 -0.33
C LEU A 179 -1.48 -5.26 0.93
N GLU A 180 -1.48 -6.16 1.90
CA GLU A 180 -2.13 -5.95 3.18
C GLU A 180 -1.56 -4.76 3.97
N TRP A 181 -0.25 -4.53 3.88
CA TRP A 181 0.40 -3.37 4.50
C TRP A 181 0.21 -2.07 3.71
N ARG A 182 -0.14 -2.16 2.42
CA ARG A 182 -0.37 -1.02 1.51
C ARG A 182 -1.77 -0.45 1.59
N THR A 183 -2.75 -1.29 1.87
CA THR A 183 -4.15 -0.90 1.85
C THR A 183 -4.57 -0.20 3.13
N LYS A 184 -5.77 0.40 3.07
CA LYS A 184 -6.44 0.98 4.23
C LYS A 184 -7.47 -0.02 4.77
N PRO A 185 -7.84 0.05 6.07
CA PRO A 185 -7.16 0.82 7.11
C PRO A 185 -5.73 0.31 7.32
N TYR A 186 -4.89 1.07 8.06
CA TYR A 186 -3.52 0.62 8.34
C TYR A 186 -3.51 -0.77 8.99
N HIS A 187 -2.45 -1.53 8.71
CA HIS A 187 -2.28 -2.87 9.24
C HIS A 187 -2.46 -2.90 10.77
N PRO A 188 -3.21 -3.87 11.35
CA PRO A 188 -3.50 -3.89 12.79
C PRO A 188 -2.28 -3.88 13.70
N ALA A 189 -1.16 -4.49 13.28
CA ALA A 189 0.08 -4.44 14.05
C ALA A 189 0.59 -3.00 14.19
N LEU A 190 0.46 -2.21 13.13
CA LEU A 190 0.87 -0.82 13.12
C LEU A 190 -0.07 0.07 13.93
N LEU A 191 -1.39 -0.14 13.80
CA LEU A 191 -2.39 0.55 14.61
C LEU A 191 -2.14 0.35 16.11
N LYS A 192 -1.79 -0.88 16.53
CA LYS A 192 -1.42 -1.16 17.94
C LYS A 192 -0.18 -0.36 18.39
N VAL A 193 0.84 -0.25 17.54
CA VAL A 193 2.02 0.58 17.86
C VAL A 193 1.62 2.04 17.97
N PHE A 194 0.82 2.55 17.03
CA PHE A 194 0.36 3.93 17.05
C PHE A 194 -0.49 4.23 18.27
N ASP A 195 -1.48 3.39 18.58
CA ASP A 195 -2.34 3.62 19.74
C ASP A 195 -1.56 3.51 21.07
N PHE A 196 -0.51 2.70 21.13
CA PHE A 196 0.35 2.62 22.31
C PHE A 196 1.28 3.84 22.46
N VAL A 197 1.96 4.25 21.38
CA VAL A 197 3.00 5.29 21.41
C VAL A 197 2.38 6.69 21.37
N MET A 198 1.40 6.89 20.50
CA MET A 198 0.82 8.20 20.21
C MET A 198 -0.19 8.57 21.29
N ASN A 199 -1.23 7.75 21.49
CA ASN A 199 -2.37 8.14 22.34
C ASN A 199 -2.09 8.09 23.85
N LYS A 200 -0.96 7.51 24.29
CA LYS A 200 -0.59 7.51 25.72
C LYS A 200 0.06 8.80 26.19
N VAL A 201 0.62 9.58 25.28
CA VAL A 201 1.38 10.80 25.61
C VAL A 201 0.62 12.05 25.16
N PHE A 202 0.01 12.03 23.98
CA PHE A 202 -0.79 13.13 23.43
C PHE A 202 -1.88 12.59 22.51
N ASP A 203 -3.06 13.22 22.47
CA ASP A 203 -4.10 12.82 21.52
C ASP A 203 -3.85 13.42 20.13
N PHE A 204 -2.88 12.85 19.40
CA PHE A 204 -2.49 13.30 18.06
C PHE A 204 -3.63 13.21 17.03
N LYS A 205 -4.69 12.43 17.30
CA LYS A 205 -5.86 12.34 16.42
C LYS A 205 -6.74 13.58 16.51
N SER A 206 -6.63 14.34 17.60
CA SER A 206 -7.38 15.60 17.83
C SER A 206 -6.64 16.85 17.32
N ILE A 207 -5.38 16.70 16.89
CA ILE A 207 -4.56 17.82 16.42
C ILE A 207 -4.69 17.88 14.90
N ASP A 208 -5.62 18.71 14.43
CA ASP A 208 -5.80 19.01 13.01
C ASP A 208 -4.63 19.85 12.50
N ILE A 209 -4.15 19.54 11.30
CA ILE A 209 -3.17 20.35 10.57
C ILE A 209 -3.96 21.26 9.61
N PRO A 210 -3.74 22.59 9.64
CA PRO A 210 -4.33 23.52 8.68
C PRO A 210 -4.04 23.11 7.23
N GLU A 211 -5.01 23.25 6.32
CA GLU A 211 -4.89 22.74 4.94
C GLU A 211 -3.65 23.25 4.19
N ASP A 212 -3.26 24.50 4.43
CA ASP A 212 -2.10 25.17 3.85
C ASP A 212 -0.76 24.75 4.45
N GLU A 213 -0.78 24.14 5.65
CA GLU A 213 0.40 23.60 6.32
C GLU A 213 0.65 22.12 5.99
N ARG A 214 -0.34 21.41 5.43
CA ARG A 214 -0.24 19.97 5.17
C ARG A 214 0.84 19.64 4.13
N LEU A 215 1.83 18.85 4.56
CA LEU A 215 2.16 17.54 3.98
C LEU A 215 1.57 17.19 2.61
N TYR A 216 0.40 16.61 2.66
CA TYR A 216 -0.39 16.26 1.51
C TYR A 216 -1.84 16.43 1.93
N PRO A 217 -2.78 16.63 0.99
CA PRO A 217 -4.18 16.88 1.35
C PRO A 217 -4.78 15.80 2.26
N PHE A 218 -4.34 14.54 2.13
CA PHE A 218 -4.81 13.39 2.91
C PHE A 218 -4.20 13.27 4.32
N LEU A 219 -3.27 14.15 4.70
CA LEU A 219 -2.64 14.17 6.03
C LEU A 219 -3.35 15.21 6.90
N GLU A 220 -4.58 14.88 7.31
CA GLU A 220 -5.48 15.84 7.98
C GLU A 220 -5.05 16.15 9.41
N THR A 221 -4.47 15.18 10.11
CA THR A 221 -4.08 15.28 11.52
C THR A 221 -2.59 14.99 11.74
N ALA A 222 -2.06 15.41 12.89
CA ALA A 222 -0.70 15.04 13.32
C ALA A 222 -0.53 13.51 13.42
N TYR A 223 -1.61 12.79 13.75
CA TYR A 223 -1.63 11.34 13.69
C TYR A 223 -1.40 10.83 12.26
N ASP A 224 -2.09 11.38 11.26
CA ASP A 224 -1.96 10.94 9.87
C ASP A 224 -0.54 11.15 9.35
N GLU A 225 0.05 12.32 9.58
CA GLU A 225 1.41 12.63 9.14
C GLU A 225 2.45 11.67 9.73
N MET A 226 2.39 11.43 11.05
CA MET A 226 3.33 10.55 11.72
C MET A 226 3.10 9.08 11.35
N ALA A 227 1.83 8.65 11.30
CA ALA A 227 1.47 7.30 10.89
C ALA A 227 1.96 7.02 9.47
N HIS A 228 1.70 7.95 8.54
CA HIS A 228 2.10 7.81 7.15
C HIS A 228 3.63 7.81 7.00
N SER A 229 4.34 8.67 7.71
CA SER A 229 5.81 8.68 7.71
C SER A 229 6.41 7.33 8.16
N ILE A 230 5.83 6.71 9.19
CA ILE A 230 6.26 5.38 9.65
C ILE A 230 5.95 4.32 8.61
N VAL A 231 4.79 4.40 7.95
CA VAL A 231 4.42 3.49 6.85
C VAL A 231 5.41 3.57 5.69
N LEU A 232 5.78 4.78 5.25
CA LEU A 232 6.77 4.95 4.17
C LEU A 232 8.13 4.36 4.53
N LYS A 233 8.56 4.51 5.79
CA LYS A 233 9.76 3.82 6.31
C LYS A 233 9.65 2.31 6.18
N LEU A 234 8.53 1.73 6.61
CA LEU A 234 8.30 0.29 6.54
C LEU A 234 8.28 -0.21 5.10
N TYR A 235 7.71 0.55 4.17
CA TYR A 235 7.75 0.23 2.73
C TYR A 235 9.17 0.26 2.20
N ARG A 236 9.94 1.31 2.46
CA ARG A 236 11.33 1.39 1.97
C ARG A 236 12.20 0.28 2.57
N ASP A 237 12.02 -0.04 3.85
CA ASP A 237 12.69 -1.19 4.49
C ASP A 237 12.31 -2.51 3.79
N PHE A 238 11.03 -2.77 3.56
CA PHE A 238 10.54 -3.97 2.85
C PHE A 238 11.07 -4.08 1.43
N LEU A 239 11.02 -2.98 0.69
CA LEU A 239 11.50 -2.88 -0.69
C LEU A 239 13.02 -3.12 -0.76
N ASN A 240 13.75 -2.86 0.32
CA ASN A 240 15.16 -3.19 0.47
C ASN A 240 15.43 -4.60 1.05
N GLY A 241 14.40 -5.43 1.19
CA GLY A 241 14.54 -6.81 1.65
C GLY A 241 14.73 -6.97 3.15
N LYS A 242 14.33 -5.97 3.96
CA LYS A 242 14.49 -5.96 5.41
C LYS A 242 13.26 -5.42 6.13
N GLY A 243 13.34 -5.34 7.46
CA GLY A 243 12.32 -4.71 8.28
C GLY A 243 11.10 -5.59 8.56
N HIS A 244 10.13 -5.01 9.26
CA HIS A 244 9.03 -5.76 9.87
C HIS A 244 8.14 -6.48 8.85
N ILE A 245 7.76 -5.81 7.75
CA ILE A 245 6.94 -6.41 6.68
C ILE A 245 7.67 -7.60 6.05
N MET A 246 8.99 -7.50 5.84
CA MET A 246 9.77 -8.60 5.25
C MET A 246 9.90 -9.77 6.23
N ASN A 247 10.05 -9.48 7.53
CA ASN A 247 10.07 -10.52 8.56
C ASN A 247 8.74 -11.27 8.63
N GLU A 248 7.61 -10.57 8.50
CA GLU A 248 6.28 -11.21 8.41
C GLU A 248 6.15 -12.07 7.15
N ALA A 249 6.57 -11.55 5.99
CA ALA A 249 6.59 -12.35 4.76
C ALA A 249 7.46 -13.61 4.90
N ASN A 250 8.62 -13.51 5.54
CA ASN A 250 9.50 -14.64 5.81
C ASN A 250 8.89 -15.63 6.82
N GLU A 251 8.13 -15.17 7.82
CA GLU A 251 7.37 -16.06 8.71
C GLU A 251 6.35 -16.88 7.93
N PHE A 252 5.64 -16.25 6.98
CA PHE A 252 4.69 -16.94 6.11
C PHE A 252 5.40 -17.93 5.18
N ILE A 253 6.53 -17.52 4.60
CA ILE A 253 7.33 -18.37 3.73
C ILE A 253 7.81 -19.62 4.48
N ASN A 254 8.31 -19.46 5.70
CA ASN A 254 8.97 -20.53 6.43
C ASN A 254 7.98 -21.42 7.21
N ASN A 255 6.90 -20.85 7.75
CA ASN A 255 6.12 -21.49 8.81
C ASN A 255 4.63 -21.67 8.50
N LYS A 256 4.16 -21.28 7.31
CA LYS A 256 2.74 -21.38 6.95
C LYS A 256 2.50 -22.29 5.76
N THR A 257 1.34 -22.94 5.75
CA THR A 257 0.87 -23.70 4.59
C THR A 257 -0.12 -22.86 3.80
N LEU A 258 0.01 -22.86 2.48
CA LEU A 258 -0.91 -22.16 1.57
C LEU A 258 -1.88 -23.17 0.96
N VAL A 259 -3.17 -22.85 1.07
CA VAL A 259 -4.27 -23.61 0.48
C VAL A 259 -4.84 -22.78 -0.66
N LEU A 260 -4.82 -23.30 -1.89
CA LEU A 260 -5.53 -22.70 -3.01
C LEU A 260 -7.00 -23.15 -2.97
N LEU A 261 -7.87 -22.17 -2.78
CA LEU A 261 -9.31 -22.32 -2.77
C LEU A 261 -9.85 -22.15 -4.19
N LEU A 262 -10.47 -23.18 -4.72
CA LEU A 262 -10.98 -23.22 -6.09
C LEU A 262 -12.47 -22.94 -6.11
N ALA A 263 -12.87 -21.92 -6.87
CA ALA A 263 -14.27 -21.55 -7.02
C ALA A 263 -15.05 -22.61 -7.82
N PRO A 264 -16.33 -22.88 -7.48
CA PRO A 264 -17.23 -23.62 -8.35
C PRO A 264 -17.30 -23.01 -9.77
N PRO A 265 -17.61 -23.80 -10.82
CA PRO A 265 -17.67 -23.30 -12.20
C PRO A 265 -18.55 -22.05 -12.38
N ASN A 266 -19.70 -22.00 -11.70
CA ASN A 266 -20.70 -20.93 -11.77
C ASN A 266 -20.57 -19.87 -10.66
N LYS A 267 -19.47 -19.86 -9.90
CA LYS A 267 -19.23 -18.90 -8.83
C LYS A 267 -17.85 -18.25 -8.96
N GLU A 268 -17.69 -17.10 -8.31
CA GLU A 268 -16.45 -16.31 -8.37
C GLU A 268 -16.10 -15.66 -7.05
N PHE A 269 -14.80 -15.46 -6.82
CA PHE A 269 -14.32 -14.57 -5.78
C PHE A 269 -14.46 -13.10 -6.22
N LEU A 270 -15.01 -12.28 -5.34
CA LEU A 270 -14.86 -10.82 -5.43
C LEU A 270 -13.49 -10.38 -4.90
N THR A 271 -13.15 -9.12 -5.11
CA THR A 271 -12.00 -8.48 -4.43
C THR A 271 -12.41 -7.11 -3.88
N SER A 272 -11.48 -6.29 -3.43
CA SER A 272 -11.74 -4.96 -2.88
C SER A 272 -10.50 -4.07 -2.93
N ASP A 273 -10.67 -2.84 -2.46
CA ASP A 273 -9.58 -1.92 -2.13
C ASP A 273 -8.74 -2.34 -0.90
N ASN A 274 -9.16 -3.40 -0.19
CA ASN A 274 -8.44 -4.06 0.89
C ASN A 274 -8.57 -5.60 0.76
N PRO A 275 -7.85 -6.22 -0.18
CA PRO A 275 -8.16 -7.54 -0.69
C PRO A 275 -7.63 -8.70 0.17
N VAL A 276 -6.74 -8.43 1.13
CA VAL A 276 -6.25 -9.42 2.08
C VAL A 276 -7.09 -9.31 3.34
N CYS A 277 -7.80 -10.38 3.68
CA CYS A 277 -8.71 -10.41 4.83
C CYS A 277 -8.22 -11.41 5.86
N ARG A 278 -8.07 -10.94 7.11
CA ARG A 278 -7.86 -11.77 8.30
C ARG A 278 -9.18 -11.92 9.05
N PHE A 279 -9.58 -13.14 9.37
CA PHE A 279 -10.77 -13.38 10.18
C PHE A 279 -10.64 -14.66 11.01
N GLU A 280 -11.34 -14.72 12.13
CA GLU A 280 -11.49 -15.97 12.88
C GLU A 280 -12.55 -16.85 12.21
N ASN A 281 -12.19 -18.10 11.90
CA ASN A 281 -13.13 -19.06 11.36
C ASN A 281 -14.02 -19.66 12.46
N GLN A 282 -14.92 -20.58 12.09
CA GLN A 282 -15.88 -21.19 13.02
C GLN A 282 -15.23 -21.95 14.19
N ASN A 283 -13.95 -22.31 14.06
CA ASN A 283 -13.18 -23.00 15.10
C ASN A 283 -12.33 -22.03 15.95
N GLY A 284 -12.48 -20.71 15.79
CA GLY A 284 -11.68 -19.71 16.48
C GLY A 284 -10.23 -19.62 15.97
N ILE A 285 -9.93 -20.19 14.80
CA ILE A 285 -8.60 -20.17 14.22
C ILE A 285 -8.51 -18.97 13.28
N LEU A 286 -7.43 -18.20 13.42
CA LEU A 286 -7.11 -17.10 12.51
C LEU A 286 -6.83 -17.65 11.11
N GLU A 287 -7.65 -17.23 10.16
CA GLU A 287 -7.55 -17.58 8.75
C GLU A 287 -7.35 -16.31 7.92
N TYR A 288 -6.58 -16.47 6.85
CA TYR A 288 -6.32 -15.43 5.87
C TYR A 288 -7.01 -15.81 4.59
N ILE A 289 -7.59 -14.85 3.87
CA ILE A 289 -7.98 -15.05 2.49
C ILE A 289 -7.47 -13.91 1.62
N PHE A 290 -6.89 -14.28 0.49
CA PHE A 290 -6.46 -13.39 -0.56
C PHE A 290 -6.91 -13.91 -1.93
N PRO A 291 -7.89 -13.27 -2.59
CA PRO A 291 -8.29 -13.61 -3.94
C PRO A 291 -7.14 -13.35 -4.90
N ILE A 292 -6.68 -14.36 -5.63
CA ILE A 292 -5.64 -14.22 -6.67
C ILE A 292 -6.30 -13.76 -7.97
N ASN A 293 -7.44 -14.37 -8.29
CA ASN A 293 -8.29 -14.06 -9.43
C ASN A 293 -9.74 -14.54 -9.14
N PRO A 294 -10.72 -14.30 -10.03
CA PRO A 294 -12.10 -14.69 -9.78
C PRO A 294 -12.34 -16.19 -9.53
N LYS A 295 -11.43 -17.09 -9.94
CA LYS A 295 -11.59 -18.54 -9.78
C LYS A 295 -10.71 -19.15 -8.70
N VAL A 296 -9.74 -18.41 -8.19
CA VAL A 296 -8.73 -18.92 -7.26
C VAL A 296 -8.46 -17.88 -6.18
N ALA A 297 -8.60 -18.29 -4.92
CA ALA A 297 -8.08 -17.55 -3.79
C ALA A 297 -7.00 -18.37 -3.08
N CYS A 298 -6.16 -17.70 -2.30
CA CYS A 298 -5.24 -18.33 -1.38
C CYS A 298 -5.75 -18.15 0.04
N SER A 299 -5.72 -19.22 0.82
CA SER A 299 -5.84 -19.19 2.27
C SER A 299 -4.53 -19.58 2.92
N VAL A 300 -4.19 -18.90 4.02
CA VAL A 300 -3.00 -19.18 4.81
C VAL A 300 -3.42 -19.82 6.11
N VAL A 301 -2.87 -20.99 6.39
CA VAL A 301 -3.14 -21.77 7.60
C VAL A 301 -1.85 -22.12 8.32
N ASN A 302 -1.95 -22.36 9.62
CA ASN A 302 -0.82 -22.90 10.38
C ASN A 302 -0.50 -24.31 9.87
N GLY A 303 0.76 -24.53 9.48
CA GLY A 303 1.24 -25.81 8.96
C GLY A 303 2.61 -25.67 8.31
N ASN A 304 3.30 -26.79 8.13
CA ASN A 304 4.70 -26.86 7.71
C ASN A 304 4.90 -27.42 6.29
N ILE A 305 3.93 -27.24 5.38
CA ILE A 305 4.04 -27.68 3.98
C ILE A 305 4.35 -26.45 3.11
N GLN A 306 5.62 -26.33 2.69
CA GLN A 306 6.09 -25.22 1.85
C GLN A 306 6.27 -25.60 0.39
N GLN A 307 6.48 -26.89 0.08
CA GLN A 307 6.81 -27.36 -1.27
C GLN A 307 5.57 -27.60 -2.15
N ALA A 308 4.39 -27.62 -1.56
CA ALA A 308 3.13 -27.83 -2.25
C ALA A 308 2.06 -26.83 -1.81
N TYR A 309 1.21 -26.42 -2.76
CA TYR A 309 -0.09 -25.85 -2.44
C TYR A 309 -1.07 -26.99 -2.18
N GLN A 310 -1.78 -26.92 -1.05
CA GLN A 310 -2.96 -27.75 -0.86
C GLN A 310 -4.10 -27.20 -1.70
N LEU A 311 -4.95 -28.06 -2.24
CA LEU A 311 -6.10 -27.66 -3.05
C LEU A 311 -7.39 -27.95 -2.31
N ARG A 312 -8.33 -27.00 -2.37
CA ARG A 312 -9.68 -27.20 -1.85
C ARG A 312 -10.72 -26.68 -2.83
N ASN A 313 -11.53 -27.59 -3.36
CA ASN A 313 -12.72 -27.22 -4.13
C ASN A 313 -13.78 -26.69 -3.17
N LEU A 314 -14.22 -25.45 -3.37
CA LEU A 314 -15.27 -24.86 -2.56
C LEU A 314 -16.66 -25.27 -3.06
N THR A 315 -17.60 -25.35 -2.14
CA THR A 315 -19.04 -25.35 -2.43
C THR A 315 -19.55 -23.93 -2.67
N THR A 316 -20.78 -23.81 -3.20
CA THR A 316 -21.47 -22.52 -3.35
C THR A 316 -21.62 -21.78 -2.01
N LYS A 317 -21.87 -22.51 -0.91
CA LYS A 317 -22.02 -21.89 0.42
C LYS A 317 -20.69 -21.36 0.96
N GLU A 318 -19.61 -22.10 0.76
CA GLU A 318 -18.28 -21.68 1.24
C GLU A 318 -17.76 -20.46 0.49
N ILE A 319 -17.90 -20.41 -0.84
CA ILE A 319 -17.46 -19.23 -1.59
C ILE A 319 -18.28 -17.99 -1.22
N ALA A 320 -19.59 -18.13 -1.00
CA ALA A 320 -20.43 -17.04 -0.51
C ALA A 320 -19.99 -16.55 0.88
N PHE A 321 -19.59 -17.46 1.77
CA PHE A 321 -19.02 -17.12 3.07
C PHE A 321 -17.74 -16.29 2.92
N TYR A 322 -16.78 -16.75 2.10
CA TYR A 322 -15.53 -16.02 1.86
C TYR A 322 -15.74 -14.66 1.21
N ASN A 323 -16.64 -14.57 0.20
CA ASN A 323 -16.99 -13.31 -0.42
C ASN A 323 -17.65 -12.34 0.56
N THR A 324 -18.43 -12.84 1.52
CA THR A 324 -18.98 -12.00 2.60
C THR A 324 -17.86 -11.43 3.46
N LYS A 325 -16.86 -12.24 3.86
CA LYS A 325 -15.69 -11.76 4.61
C LYS A 325 -14.90 -10.70 3.83
N LEU A 326 -14.62 -10.94 2.55
CA LEU A 326 -13.91 -9.98 1.69
C LEU A 326 -14.69 -8.67 1.51
N LYS A 327 -16.02 -8.76 1.34
CA LYS A 327 -16.92 -7.61 1.27
C LYS A 327 -16.89 -6.80 2.58
N ASP A 328 -16.91 -7.46 3.73
CA ASP A 328 -16.90 -6.78 5.02
C ASP A 328 -15.52 -6.13 5.32
N ASN A 329 -14.45 -6.77 4.82
CA ASN A 329 -13.06 -6.33 4.98
C ASN A 329 -12.67 -5.11 4.14
N CYS A 330 -13.40 -4.80 3.05
CA CYS A 330 -13.11 -3.63 2.22
C CYS A 330 -13.06 -2.35 3.05
N TYR A 331 -12.30 -1.35 2.60
CA TYR A 331 -12.24 -0.07 3.30
C TYR A 331 -13.36 0.87 2.82
N GLU A 332 -13.37 1.18 1.53
CA GLU A 332 -14.37 2.03 0.89
C GLU A 332 -15.29 1.21 -0.03
N SER A 333 -14.78 0.14 -0.64
CA SER A 333 -15.51 -0.56 -1.70
C SER A 333 -15.01 -1.98 -2.00
N TYR A 334 -15.96 -2.83 -2.42
CA TYR A 334 -15.65 -4.13 -3.01
C TYR A 334 -15.88 -4.11 -4.52
N ILE A 335 -15.21 -5.04 -5.21
CA ILE A 335 -15.07 -5.04 -6.66
C ILE A 335 -15.61 -6.35 -7.23
N LEU A 336 -16.47 -6.20 -8.23
CA LEU A 336 -17.08 -7.28 -8.99
C LEU A 336 -16.54 -7.28 -10.42
N ARG A 337 -16.43 -8.49 -10.99
CA ARG A 337 -16.10 -8.68 -12.41
C ARG A 337 -17.34 -8.53 -13.29
N GLU A 338 -18.48 -9.01 -12.81
CA GLU A 338 -19.77 -8.96 -13.50
C GLU A 338 -20.86 -8.42 -12.57
N GLN A 339 -21.82 -7.69 -13.13
CA GLN A 339 -22.99 -7.17 -12.39
C GLN A 339 -24.06 -8.26 -12.17
N ASN A 340 -23.64 -9.43 -11.71
CA ASN A 340 -24.51 -10.54 -11.37
C ASN A 340 -24.18 -11.05 -9.97
N LEU A 341 -24.95 -10.63 -8.98
CA LEU A 341 -24.72 -10.98 -7.57
C LEU A 341 -24.81 -12.49 -7.31
N SER A 342 -25.54 -13.25 -8.13
CA SER A 342 -25.64 -14.71 -7.97
C SER A 342 -24.33 -15.43 -8.25
N LEU A 343 -23.33 -14.79 -8.87
CA LEU A 343 -21.99 -15.34 -9.04
C LEU A 343 -21.19 -15.32 -7.72
N TYR A 344 -21.54 -14.43 -6.80
CA TYR A 344 -20.74 -14.14 -5.61
C TYR A 344 -21.41 -14.64 -4.32
N PHE A 345 -22.74 -14.58 -4.24
CA PHE A 345 -23.52 -14.88 -3.04
C PHE A 345 -24.50 -16.04 -3.23
#